data_AF-A0A3E4Y9V3-F1
#
_entry.id   AF-A0A3E4Y9V3-F1
#
_cell.length_a   1.000
_cell.length_b   1.000
_cell.length_c   1.000
_cell.angle_alpha   90.00
_cell.angle_beta   90.00
_cell.angle_gamma   90.00
#
_symmetry.space_group_name_H-M   'P 1'
#
loop_
_entity.id
_entity.type
_entity.pdbx_description
1 polymer ?
#
loop_
_entity_poly.entity_id
_entity_poly.type
_entity_poly.pdbx_seq_one_letter_code
_entity_poly.pdbx_strand_id
1 'polypeptide(L)'
;MENEEIHPDKSSFDIIWVKIIEPEIKKYINAYTGYVKIDNDAKEKVWEQYFVLNTLCKNHYMKTNGKLDRHKVAACYLLAISMAKPIICSDEILSDTPQYYFTFNERVALTTALSILVAYIRNIIKNDTSLCDDEKKRLTSAFSQGIKFPVPPLVNHGEYVNNFISEIHYTVEEGNINILATAHELYLLEVFTRVMG
;
A
#
# COMPACT_ATOMS: atom_id res chain seq x y z
N MET A 1 -5.51 23.17 25.53
CA MET A 1 -4.28 22.63 24.93
C MET A 1 -4.66 21.34 24.25
N GLU A 2 -4.92 21.40 22.95
CA GLU A 2 -5.04 20.20 22.13
C GLU A 2 -3.66 19.54 22.11
N ASN A 3 -3.56 18.30 22.59
CA ASN A 3 -2.42 17.46 22.25
C ASN A 3 -2.53 17.24 20.73
N GLU A 4 -1.85 18.07 19.94
CA GLU A 4 -1.70 17.86 18.51
C GLU A 4 -1.05 16.50 18.30
N GLU A 5 -1.85 15.56 17.84
CA GLU A 5 -1.45 14.22 17.47
C GLU A 5 -0.44 14.32 16.32
N ILE A 6 0.85 14.08 16.63
CA ILE A 6 1.96 14.16 15.66
C ILE A 6 1.86 12.94 14.75
N HIS A 7 1.07 13.05 13.68
CA HIS A 7 1.20 12.15 12.55
C HIS A 7 2.32 12.63 11.60
N PRO A 8 3.16 11.71 11.11
CA PRO A 8 3.07 10.25 11.30
C PRO A 8 3.55 9.79 12.70
N ASP A 9 2.78 8.93 13.36
CA ASP A 9 3.14 8.38 14.67
C ASP A 9 3.75 6.97 14.52
N LYS A 10 4.85 6.72 15.25
CA LYS A 10 5.60 5.45 15.16
C LYS A 10 4.78 4.27 15.68
N SER A 11 3.91 4.48 16.67
CA SER A 11 3.10 3.42 17.27
C SER A 11 2.12 2.78 16.28
N SER A 12 1.45 3.59 15.45
CA SER A 12 0.59 3.09 14.38
C SER A 12 1.39 2.35 13.32
N PHE A 13 2.58 2.85 12.97
CA PHE A 13 3.49 2.15 12.08
C PHE A 13 3.88 0.77 12.63
N ASP A 14 4.21 0.67 13.91
CA ASP A 14 4.57 -0.60 14.55
C ASP A 14 3.44 -1.63 14.48
N ILE A 15 2.20 -1.19 14.63
CA ILE A 15 1.01 -2.04 14.47
C ILE A 15 0.90 -2.53 13.02
N ILE A 16 1.01 -1.62 12.05
CA ILE A 16 0.94 -1.97 10.61
C ILE A 16 2.06 -2.95 10.23
N TRP A 17 3.27 -2.73 10.75
CA TRP A 17 4.40 -3.62 10.55
C TRP A 17 4.09 -5.05 10.99
N VAL A 18 3.68 -5.22 12.25
CA VAL A 18 3.42 -6.53 12.85
C VAL A 18 2.19 -7.22 12.25
N LYS A 19 1.14 -6.45 11.92
CA LYS A 19 -0.14 -7.01 11.46
C LYS A 19 -0.20 -7.28 9.97
N ILE A 20 0.58 -6.57 9.15
CA ILE A 20 0.46 -6.60 7.69
C ILE A 20 1.82 -6.86 7.03
N ILE A 21 2.78 -5.93 7.20
CA ILE A 21 4.03 -5.93 6.40
C ILE A 21 4.86 -7.19 6.67
N GLU A 22 5.18 -7.46 7.94
CA GLU A 22 6.02 -8.60 8.31
C GLU A 22 5.35 -9.95 7.99
N PRO A 23 4.05 -10.18 8.29
CA PRO A 23 3.36 -11.39 7.86
C PRO A 23 3.36 -11.58 6.34
N GLU A 24 3.20 -10.51 5.56
CA GLU A 24 3.21 -10.59 4.09
C GLU A 24 4.61 -10.95 3.57
N ILE A 25 5.68 -10.33 4.11
CA ILE A 25 7.07 -10.69 3.81
C ILE A 25 7.33 -12.18 4.10
N LYS A 26 6.86 -12.67 5.26
CA LYS A 26 7.05 -14.07 5.67
C LYS A 26 6.42 -15.07 4.68
N LYS A 27 5.34 -14.72 3.98
CA LYS A 27 4.78 -15.58 2.92
C LYS A 27 5.80 -15.82 1.80
N TYR A 28 6.49 -14.77 1.36
CA TYR A 28 7.52 -14.88 0.32
C TYR A 28 8.76 -15.61 0.81
N ILE A 29 9.22 -15.34 2.04
CA ILE A 29 10.35 -16.08 2.63
C ILE A 29 10.05 -17.59 2.67
N ASN A 30 8.84 -17.96 3.09
CA ASN A 30 8.46 -19.37 3.15
C ASN A 30 8.36 -20.00 1.75
N ALA A 31 7.77 -19.30 0.78
CA ALA A 31 7.61 -19.78 -0.59
C ALA A 31 8.94 -19.91 -1.35
N TYR A 32 9.92 -19.06 -1.03
CA TYR A 32 11.24 -18.99 -1.69
C TYR A 32 12.36 -19.21 -0.67
N THR A 33 12.22 -20.27 0.14
CA THR A 33 13.17 -20.62 1.21
C THR A 33 14.59 -20.78 0.65
N GLY A 34 15.56 -20.13 1.29
CA GLY A 34 16.97 -20.14 0.87
C GLY A 34 17.34 -19.05 -0.14
N TYR A 35 16.36 -18.52 -0.87
CA TYR A 35 16.57 -17.48 -1.89
C TYR A 35 16.17 -16.08 -1.44
N VAL A 36 15.28 -15.98 -0.47
CA VAL A 36 14.69 -14.72 -0.02
C VAL A 36 14.85 -14.55 1.48
N LYS A 37 15.28 -13.36 1.91
CA LYS A 37 15.39 -13.00 3.33
C LYS A 37 14.89 -11.58 3.58
N ILE A 38 14.54 -11.28 4.82
CA ILE A 38 14.27 -9.91 5.26
C ILE A 38 15.60 -9.18 5.50
N ASP A 39 15.68 -7.91 5.10
CA ASP A 39 16.77 -7.01 5.50
C ASP A 39 16.73 -6.80 7.03
N ASN A 40 17.88 -6.86 7.69
CA ASN A 40 17.96 -6.73 9.15
C ASN A 40 17.38 -5.39 9.66
N ASP A 41 17.53 -4.32 8.86
CA ASP A 41 17.06 -2.98 9.20
C ASP A 41 15.76 -2.63 8.47
N ALA A 42 15.10 -3.61 7.85
CA ALA A 42 13.91 -3.42 7.01
C ALA A 42 12.84 -2.55 7.69
N LYS A 43 12.55 -2.81 8.96
CA LYS A 43 11.52 -2.07 9.71
C LYS A 43 11.86 -0.59 9.83
N GLU A 44 13.11 -0.27 10.15
CA GLU A 44 13.52 1.12 10.33
C GLU A 44 13.61 1.84 8.99
N LYS A 45 14.16 1.19 7.97
CA LYS A 45 14.21 1.74 6.60
C LYS A 45 12.82 2.08 6.07
N VAL A 46 11.84 1.20 6.23
CA VAL A 46 10.45 1.48 5.80
C VAL A 46 9.87 2.64 6.59
N TRP A 47 10.11 2.70 7.90
CA TRP A 47 9.65 3.82 8.73
C TRP A 47 10.24 5.15 8.28
N GLU A 48 11.54 5.22 8.08
CA GLU A 48 12.24 6.45 7.66
C GLU A 48 11.69 6.95 6.33
N GLN A 49 11.53 6.05 5.35
CA GLN A 49 10.94 6.41 4.06
C GLN A 49 9.48 6.89 4.20
N TYR A 50 8.68 6.19 5.00
CA TYR A 50 7.31 6.60 5.26
C TYR A 50 7.23 7.96 5.94
N PHE A 51 8.09 8.21 6.93
CA PHE A 51 8.17 9.48 7.66
C PHE A 51 8.47 10.64 6.71
N VAL A 52 9.46 10.46 5.83
CA VAL A 52 9.84 11.47 4.83
C VAL A 52 8.68 11.72 3.86
N LEU A 53 8.11 10.68 3.26
CA LEU A 53 7.01 10.82 2.29
C LEU A 53 5.76 11.43 2.91
N ASN A 54 5.40 11.03 4.13
CA ASN A 54 4.26 11.59 4.86
C ASN A 54 4.48 13.07 5.17
N THR A 55 5.66 13.43 5.68
CA THR A 55 6.02 14.82 5.99
C THR A 55 6.00 15.70 4.74
N LEU A 56 6.59 15.23 3.64
CA LEU A 56 6.54 15.92 2.35
C LEU A 56 5.09 16.11 1.90
N CYS A 57 4.28 15.05 1.95
CA CYS A 57 2.89 15.11 1.52
C CYS A 57 2.07 16.12 2.34
N LYS A 58 2.28 16.13 3.66
CA LYS A 58 1.63 17.07 4.59
C LYS A 58 2.04 18.51 4.32
N ASN A 59 3.34 18.76 4.14
CA ASN A 59 3.87 20.12 3.98
C ASN A 59 3.54 20.74 2.61
N HIS A 60 3.48 19.93 1.56
CA HIS A 60 3.32 20.43 0.19
C HIS A 60 1.88 20.37 -0.33
N TYR A 61 1.05 19.45 0.16
CA TYR A 61 -0.25 19.16 -0.46
C TYR A 61 -1.45 19.36 0.47
N MET A 62 -1.23 19.69 1.73
CA MET A 62 -2.31 20.02 2.66
C MET A 62 -2.35 21.53 2.92
N LYS A 63 -3.57 22.08 3.02
CA LYS A 63 -3.76 23.39 3.66
C LYS A 63 -3.31 23.29 5.12
N THR A 64 -2.81 24.39 5.68
CA THR A 64 -2.33 24.48 7.07
C THR A 64 -3.26 23.73 8.03
N ASN A 65 -2.72 22.77 8.79
CA ASN A 65 -3.38 21.90 9.78
C ASN A 65 -4.26 20.75 9.26
N GLY A 66 -4.23 20.43 7.97
CA GLY A 66 -4.96 19.26 7.42
C GLY A 66 -4.31 17.91 7.74
N LYS A 67 -5.12 16.90 8.12
CA LYS A 67 -4.71 15.48 8.14
C LYS A 67 -4.67 14.92 6.71
N LEU A 68 -3.68 14.08 6.39
CA LEU A 68 -3.65 13.37 5.10
C LEU A 68 -4.90 12.51 4.95
N ASP A 69 -5.49 12.50 3.75
CA ASP A 69 -6.56 11.54 3.46
C ASP A 69 -6.00 10.12 3.30
N ARG A 70 -6.88 9.13 3.46
CA ARG A 70 -6.52 7.70 3.44
C ARG A 70 -5.74 7.25 2.21
N HIS A 71 -5.98 7.84 1.03
CA HIS A 71 -5.27 7.43 -0.19
C HIS A 71 -3.85 7.96 -0.21
N LYS A 72 -3.63 9.18 0.31
CA LYS A 72 -2.27 9.71 0.51
C LYS A 72 -1.50 8.90 1.54
N VAL A 73 -2.14 8.50 2.65
CA VAL A 73 -1.52 7.62 3.66
C VAL A 73 -1.11 6.28 3.02
N ALA A 74 -2.03 5.64 2.30
CA ALA A 74 -1.77 4.37 1.63
C ALA A 74 -0.70 4.49 0.54
N ALA A 75 -0.69 5.57 -0.25
CA ALA A 75 0.34 5.86 -1.24
C ALA A 75 1.73 6.04 -0.60
N CYS A 76 1.81 6.75 0.53
CA CYS A 76 3.07 6.87 1.27
C CYS A 76 3.60 5.51 1.74
N TYR A 77 2.74 4.62 2.25
CA TYR A 77 3.16 3.26 2.62
C TYR A 77 3.62 2.44 1.43
N LEU A 78 2.87 2.51 0.33
CA LEU A 78 3.19 1.81 -0.91
C LEU A 78 4.61 2.21 -1.37
N LEU A 79 4.84 3.50 -1.54
CA LEU A 79 6.13 4.01 -2.01
C LEU A 79 7.24 3.77 -1.00
N ALA A 80 6.99 3.95 0.31
CA ALA A 80 7.99 3.72 1.35
C ALA A 80 8.51 2.28 1.36
N ILE A 81 7.62 1.30 1.24
CA ILE A 81 7.99 -0.13 1.23
C ILE A 81 8.77 -0.45 -0.05
N SER A 82 8.29 0.01 -1.21
CA SER A 82 8.99 -0.21 -2.48
C SER A 82 10.38 0.43 -2.50
N MET A 83 10.53 1.63 -1.93
CA MET A 83 11.83 2.32 -1.83
C MET A 83 12.78 1.67 -0.82
N ALA A 84 12.27 1.22 0.32
CA ALA A 84 13.08 0.61 1.38
C ALA A 84 13.53 -0.82 1.06
N LYS A 85 12.85 -1.50 0.12
CA LYS A 85 13.15 -2.86 -0.34
C LYS A 85 13.41 -3.84 0.82
N PRO A 86 12.43 -4.06 1.72
CA PRO A 86 12.62 -4.88 2.93
C PRO A 86 12.96 -6.35 2.64
N ILE A 87 12.71 -6.84 1.43
CA ILE A 87 13.04 -8.19 0.96
C ILE A 87 14.31 -8.14 0.11
N ILE A 88 15.30 -8.95 0.48
CA ILE A 88 16.55 -9.18 -0.25
C ILE A 88 16.49 -10.57 -0.90
N CYS A 89 16.87 -10.64 -2.18
CA CYS A 89 16.98 -11.88 -2.94
C CYS A 89 18.46 -12.30 -3.10
N SER A 90 18.73 -13.60 -3.16
CA SER A 90 20.07 -14.13 -3.51
C SER A 90 20.34 -14.00 -5.01
N ASP A 91 21.60 -14.06 -5.41
CA ASP A 91 21.98 -14.01 -6.83
C ASP A 91 21.52 -15.27 -7.59
N GLU A 92 21.37 -16.40 -6.90
CA GLU A 92 20.99 -17.70 -7.47
C GLU A 92 19.57 -17.68 -8.07
N ILE A 93 18.61 -17.06 -7.36
CA ILE A 93 17.23 -16.92 -7.88
C ILE A 93 17.17 -15.98 -9.09
N LEU A 94 18.08 -15.01 -9.17
CA LEU A 94 18.21 -14.11 -10.31
C LEU A 94 18.84 -14.82 -11.53
N SER A 95 19.72 -15.80 -11.30
CA SER A 95 20.36 -16.60 -12.36
C SER A 95 19.49 -17.74 -12.90
N ASP A 96 18.63 -18.34 -12.08
CA ASP A 96 17.74 -19.45 -12.48
C ASP A 96 16.54 -18.99 -13.32
N THR A 97 16.18 -17.71 -13.20
CA THR A 97 15.10 -17.10 -13.99
C THR A 97 15.55 -15.77 -14.58
N PRO A 98 16.59 -15.79 -15.45
CA PRO A 98 17.12 -14.57 -16.02
C PRO A 98 16.01 -13.94 -16.87
N GLN A 99 15.67 -12.69 -16.58
CA GLN A 99 14.53 -11.89 -17.11
C GLN A 99 13.27 -11.85 -16.23
N TYR A 100 13.17 -12.62 -15.14
CA TYR A 100 12.04 -12.50 -14.22
C TYR A 100 12.30 -11.39 -13.20
N TYR A 101 11.56 -10.29 -13.34
CA TYR A 101 11.62 -9.20 -12.39
C TYR A 101 10.84 -9.58 -11.11
N PHE A 102 11.55 -9.90 -10.03
CA PHE A 102 10.93 -10.28 -8.75
C PHE A 102 10.43 -9.04 -8.01
N THR A 103 9.13 -8.78 -8.15
CA THR A 103 8.40 -7.65 -7.58
C THR A 103 7.95 -7.89 -6.13
N PHE A 104 8.74 -8.60 -5.32
CA PHE A 104 8.31 -8.99 -3.96
C PHE A 104 8.03 -7.78 -3.08
N ASN A 105 8.90 -6.76 -3.14
CA ASN A 105 8.75 -5.55 -2.34
C ASN A 105 7.52 -4.75 -2.76
N GLU A 106 7.28 -4.59 -4.05
CA GLU A 106 6.12 -3.90 -4.61
C GLU A 106 4.82 -4.65 -4.32
N ARG A 107 4.84 -5.99 -4.31
CA ARG A 107 3.69 -6.81 -3.91
C ARG A 107 3.36 -6.62 -2.43
N VAL A 108 4.36 -6.65 -1.55
CA VAL A 108 4.18 -6.35 -0.12
C VAL A 108 3.65 -4.93 0.06
N ALA A 109 4.21 -3.97 -0.67
CA ALA A 109 3.79 -2.57 -0.66
C ALA A 109 2.32 -2.40 -1.05
N LEU A 110 1.92 -3.01 -2.16
CA LEU A 110 0.56 -2.98 -2.67
C LEU A 110 -0.41 -3.64 -1.68
N THR A 111 -0.13 -4.85 -1.21
CA THR A 111 -0.95 -5.52 -0.19
C THR A 111 -1.11 -4.65 1.06
N THR A 112 -0.04 -3.99 1.50
CA THR A 112 -0.08 -3.09 2.66
C THR A 112 -0.98 -1.89 2.43
N ALA A 113 -0.82 -1.20 1.30
CA ALA A 113 -1.60 -0.03 0.94
C ALA A 113 -3.10 -0.34 0.84
N LEU A 114 -3.46 -1.44 0.18
CA LEU A 114 -4.86 -1.87 0.03
C LEU A 114 -5.47 -2.28 1.37
N SER A 115 -4.70 -2.95 2.23
CA SER A 115 -5.15 -3.32 3.58
C SER A 115 -5.46 -2.09 4.44
N ILE A 116 -4.59 -1.07 4.37
CA ILE A 116 -4.80 0.22 5.04
C ILE A 116 -6.06 0.91 4.50
N LEU A 117 -6.23 0.97 3.17
CA LEU A 117 -7.43 1.55 2.55
C LEU A 117 -8.70 0.87 3.03
N VAL A 118 -8.75 -0.46 2.98
CA VAL A 118 -9.91 -1.24 3.42
C VAL A 118 -10.22 -0.98 4.90
N ALA A 119 -9.20 -0.88 5.75
CA ALA A 119 -9.40 -0.55 7.16
C ALA A 119 -10.02 0.86 7.35
N TYR A 120 -9.49 1.87 6.66
CA TYR A 120 -10.06 3.24 6.68
C TYR A 120 -11.50 3.26 6.17
N ILE A 121 -11.76 2.63 5.03
CA ILE A 121 -13.08 2.60 4.39
C ILE A 121 -14.10 1.95 5.32
N ARG A 122 -13.77 0.79 5.91
CA ARG A 122 -14.65 0.11 6.87
C ARG A 122 -14.94 0.97 8.09
N ASN A 123 -13.94 1.69 8.60
CA ASN A 123 -14.12 2.61 9.72
C ASN A 123 -15.01 3.80 9.34
N ILE A 124 -14.86 4.37 8.14
CA ILE A 124 -15.71 5.45 7.64
C ILE A 124 -17.16 4.98 7.54
N ILE A 125 -17.43 3.84 6.87
CA ILE A 125 -18.78 3.29 6.69
C ILE A 125 -19.44 3.03 8.05
N LYS A 126 -18.71 2.43 8.99
CA LYS A 126 -19.23 2.10 10.33
C LYS A 126 -19.71 3.35 11.07
N ASN A 127 -18.93 4.43 11.00
CA ASN A 127 -19.17 5.65 11.77
C ASN A 127 -19.99 6.71 11.02
N ASP A 128 -20.37 6.48 9.77
CA ASP A 128 -21.20 7.40 9.01
C ASP A 128 -22.64 7.40 9.55
N THR A 129 -23.08 8.53 10.09
CA THR A 129 -24.44 8.67 10.66
C THR A 129 -25.50 8.97 9.60
N SER A 130 -25.09 9.26 8.37
CA SER A 130 -26.01 9.54 7.25
C SER A 130 -26.51 8.27 6.55
N LEU A 131 -25.80 7.15 6.72
CA LEU A 131 -26.15 5.87 6.11
C LEU A 131 -27.08 5.05 7.01
N CYS A 132 -28.08 4.42 6.41
CA CYS A 132 -28.89 3.43 7.12
C CYS A 132 -28.13 2.09 7.27
N ASP A 133 -28.63 1.20 8.14
CA ASP A 133 -27.95 -0.07 8.44
C ASP A 133 -27.80 -0.98 7.21
N ASP A 134 -28.81 -1.00 6.33
CA ASP A 134 -28.76 -1.79 5.09
C ASP A 134 -27.69 -1.26 4.12
N GLU A 135 -27.55 0.07 4.00
CA GLU A 135 -26.49 0.69 3.19
C GLU A 135 -25.11 0.40 3.75
N LYS A 136 -24.93 0.50 5.08
CA LYS A 136 -23.68 0.15 5.75
C LYS A 136 -23.29 -1.31 5.50
N LYS A 137 -24.26 -2.22 5.60
CA LYS A 137 -24.04 -3.65 5.34
C LYS A 137 -23.66 -3.90 3.88
N ARG A 138 -24.36 -3.28 2.93
CA ARG A 138 -24.05 -3.37 1.50
C ARG A 138 -22.64 -2.88 1.19
N LEU A 139 -22.29 -1.66 1.64
CA LEU A 139 -20.98 -1.08 1.40
C LEU A 139 -19.86 -1.88 2.09
N THR A 140 -20.07 -2.35 3.32
CA THR A 140 -19.10 -3.20 4.01
C THR A 140 -18.87 -4.51 3.26
N SER A 141 -19.95 -5.10 2.71
CA SER A 141 -19.89 -6.33 1.92
C SER A 141 -19.08 -6.16 0.64
N ALA A 142 -19.20 -5.02 -0.04
CA ALA A 142 -18.43 -4.72 -1.25
C ALA A 142 -16.90 -4.84 -1.06
N PHE A 143 -16.42 -4.55 0.15
CA PHE A 143 -15.00 -4.63 0.55
C PHE A 143 -14.67 -5.88 1.37
N SER A 144 -15.55 -6.88 1.45
CA SER A 144 -15.33 -8.10 2.25
C SER A 144 -14.09 -8.88 1.80
N GLN A 145 -13.84 -8.93 0.49
CA GLN A 145 -12.69 -9.58 -0.16
C GLN A 145 -11.54 -8.61 -0.47
N GLY A 146 -11.54 -7.41 0.12
CA GLY A 146 -10.55 -6.38 -0.15
C GLY A 146 -10.89 -5.49 -1.35
N ILE A 147 -9.86 -4.87 -1.94
CA ILE A 147 -10.00 -4.03 -3.14
C ILE A 147 -10.05 -4.92 -4.38
N LYS A 148 -11.02 -4.64 -5.26
CA LYS A 148 -11.17 -5.31 -6.55
C LYS A 148 -10.32 -4.60 -7.61
N PHE A 149 -9.84 -5.39 -8.56
CA PHE A 149 -9.11 -4.89 -9.73
C PHE A 149 -9.94 -5.07 -10.99
N PRO A 150 -9.79 -4.16 -11.98
CA PRO A 150 -10.34 -4.37 -13.31
C PRO A 150 -9.80 -5.65 -13.94
N VAL A 151 -10.69 -6.41 -14.58
CA VAL A 151 -10.36 -7.66 -15.31
C VAL A 151 -10.99 -7.62 -16.71
N PRO A 152 -10.52 -8.43 -17.68
CA PRO A 152 -11.11 -8.47 -19.01
C PRO A 152 -12.63 -8.69 -18.98
N PRO A 153 -13.41 -8.04 -19.88
CA PRO A 153 -12.96 -7.20 -20.99
C PRO A 153 -12.73 -5.72 -20.63
N LEU A 154 -12.80 -5.32 -19.35
CA LEU A 154 -12.64 -3.93 -18.93
C LEU A 154 -11.21 -3.40 -19.17
N VAL A 155 -10.23 -4.30 -19.20
CA VAL A 155 -8.84 -4.03 -19.51
C VAL A 155 -8.35 -4.98 -20.60
N ASN A 156 -7.52 -4.46 -21.51
CA ASN A 156 -7.03 -5.15 -22.71
C ASN A 156 -5.49 -5.29 -22.76
N HIS A 157 -4.79 -4.90 -21.70
CA HIS A 157 -3.33 -4.78 -21.65
C HIS A 157 -2.70 -5.71 -20.59
N GLY A 158 -3.33 -6.86 -20.33
CA GLY A 158 -2.84 -7.88 -19.39
C GLY A 158 -3.45 -7.78 -17.99
N GLU A 159 -2.78 -8.41 -17.01
CA GLU A 159 -3.23 -8.41 -15.62
C GLU A 159 -2.92 -7.07 -14.95
N TYR A 160 -3.98 -6.34 -14.54
CA TYR A 160 -3.88 -5.01 -13.94
C TYR A 160 -2.88 -4.94 -12.78
N VAL A 161 -2.95 -5.93 -11.87
CA VAL A 161 -2.11 -5.98 -10.67
C VAL A 161 -0.63 -6.01 -11.04
N ASN A 162 -0.25 -6.81 -12.04
CA ASN A 162 1.14 -6.92 -12.46
C ASN A 162 1.63 -5.64 -13.15
N ASN A 163 0.77 -4.99 -13.94
CA ASN A 163 1.08 -3.72 -14.57
C ASN A 163 1.29 -2.63 -13.51
N PHE A 164 0.37 -2.50 -12.56
CA PHE A 164 0.49 -1.51 -11.49
C PHE A 164 1.74 -1.74 -10.63
N ILE A 165 2.03 -3.00 -10.28
CA ILE A 165 3.26 -3.37 -9.59
C ILE A 165 4.51 -2.96 -10.40
N SER A 166 4.49 -3.18 -11.72
CA SER A 166 5.62 -2.84 -12.60
C SER A 166 5.79 -1.32 -12.71
N GLU A 167 4.70 -0.57 -12.79
CA GLU A 167 4.72 0.90 -12.78
C GLU A 167 5.34 1.43 -11.48
N ILE A 168 4.95 0.87 -10.34
CA ILE A 168 5.52 1.24 -9.03
C ILE A 168 7.01 0.93 -8.99
N HIS A 169 7.41 -0.24 -9.50
CA HIS A 169 8.83 -0.59 -9.59
C HIS A 169 9.63 0.44 -10.38
N TYR A 170 9.25 0.70 -11.63
CA TYR A 170 9.99 1.64 -12.49
C TYR A 170 9.95 3.07 -11.95
N THR A 171 8.81 3.48 -11.36
CA THR A 171 8.69 4.77 -10.66
C THR A 171 9.75 4.92 -9.57
N VAL A 172 10.02 3.86 -8.80
CA VAL A 172 11.03 3.85 -7.74
C VAL A 172 12.45 3.79 -8.30
N GLU A 173 12.74 2.92 -9.27
CA GLU A 173 14.08 2.81 -9.87
C GLU A 173 14.53 4.08 -10.57
N GLU A 174 13.60 4.76 -11.26
CA GLU A 174 13.90 6.00 -11.98
C GLU A 174 13.88 7.23 -11.08
N GLY A 175 13.46 7.10 -9.81
CA GLY A 175 13.33 8.21 -8.87
C GLY A 175 12.18 9.17 -9.18
N ASN A 176 11.22 8.77 -10.04
CA ASN A 176 10.10 9.58 -10.51
C ASN A 176 8.89 9.55 -9.55
N ILE A 177 9.15 9.65 -8.24
CA ILE A 177 8.14 9.44 -7.19
C ILE A 177 7.03 10.52 -7.23
N ASN A 178 5.79 10.10 -7.45
CA ASN A 178 4.61 10.97 -7.43
C ASN A 178 3.50 10.45 -6.52
N ILE A 179 3.50 10.89 -5.26
CA ILE A 179 2.53 10.48 -4.23
C ILE A 179 1.08 10.79 -4.65
N LEU A 180 0.83 11.91 -5.34
CA LEU A 180 -0.52 12.32 -5.71
C LEU A 180 -1.10 11.44 -6.82
N ALA A 181 -0.27 11.08 -7.81
CA ALA A 181 -0.67 10.15 -8.85
C ALA A 181 -0.99 8.76 -8.26
N THR A 182 -0.11 8.24 -7.40
CA THR A 182 -0.35 6.96 -6.70
C THR A 182 -1.60 7.02 -5.82
N ALA A 183 -1.83 8.12 -5.09
CA ALA A 183 -3.04 8.29 -4.28
C ALA A 183 -4.31 8.36 -5.15
N HIS A 184 -4.23 8.96 -6.33
CA HIS A 184 -5.35 9.01 -7.27
C HIS A 184 -5.69 7.62 -7.82
N GLU A 185 -4.68 6.84 -8.18
CA GLU A 185 -4.83 5.46 -8.63
C GLU A 185 -5.54 4.59 -7.57
N LEU A 186 -5.09 4.70 -6.32
CA LEU A 186 -5.72 4.03 -5.18
C LEU A 186 -7.18 4.48 -4.95
N TYR A 187 -7.50 5.75 -5.20
CA TYR A 187 -8.87 6.24 -5.15
C TYR A 187 -9.75 5.63 -6.25
N LEU A 188 -9.23 5.50 -7.47
CA LEU A 188 -9.96 4.89 -8.58
C LEU A 188 -10.27 3.41 -8.28
N LEU A 189 -9.32 2.67 -7.71
CA LEU A 189 -9.54 1.29 -7.26
C LEU A 189 -10.60 1.18 -6.16
N GLU A 190 -10.64 2.13 -5.22
CA GLU A 190 -11.71 2.21 -4.22
C GLU A 190 -13.07 2.42 -4.90
N VAL A 191 -13.19 3.40 -5.80
CA VAL A 191 -14.44 3.69 -6.53
C VAL A 191 -14.89 2.47 -7.34
N PHE A 192 -13.97 1.85 -8.08
CA PHE A 192 -14.23 0.63 -8.84
C PHE A 192 -14.80 -0.48 -7.94
N THR A 193 -14.18 -0.69 -6.78
CA THR A 193 -14.65 -1.70 -5.81
C THR A 193 -16.05 -1.41 -5.30
N ARG A 194 -16.41 -0.14 -5.05
CA ARG A 194 -17.75 0.26 -4.61
C ARG A 194 -18.84 0.03 -5.66
N VAL A 195 -18.50 0.20 -6.94
CA VAL A 195 -19.45 0.07 -8.06
C VAL A 195 -19.64 -1.39 -8.45
N MET A 196 -18.57 -2.18 -8.38
CA MET A 196 -18.57 -3.59 -8.80
C MET A 196 -18.82 -4.59 -7.65
N GLY A 197 -19.01 -4.11 -6.42
CA GLY A 197 -19.22 -4.92 -5.21
C GLY A 197 -20.62 -4.77 -4.64
#